data_AF-H8MGJ9-F1
#
_entry.id   AF-H8MGJ9-F1
#
_cell.length_a   1.000
_cell.length_b   1.000
_cell.length_c   1.000
_cell.angle_alpha   90.00
_cell.angle_beta   90.00
_cell.angle_gamma   90.00
#
_symmetry.space_group_name_H-M   'P 1'
#
loop_
_entity.id
_entity.type
_entity.pdbx_description
1 polymer ?
#
loop_
_entity_poly.entity_id
_entity_poly.type
_entity_poly.pdbx_seq_one_letter_code
_entity_poly.pdbx_strand_id
1 'polypeptide(L)'
;MRFEDLVALAAQLFDASGVGVMVVGTVVSVALVLRDARGPGRGDAYRQLRHYLGRAILLGLELLVAADIIRTVAGAPTLRQVFILGLIVLIRTFLSFTLEVEIDRRWPWQSKPGEEDRTGPPRA
;
A
#
# COMPACT_ATOMS: atom_id res chain seq x y z
N MET A 1 -19.63 26.94 -6.02
CA MET A 1 -19.35 25.50 -6.10
C MET A 1 -20.10 24.84 -4.97
N ARG A 2 -20.86 23.77 -5.24
CA ARG A 2 -21.56 23.03 -4.17
C ARG A 2 -20.50 22.31 -3.33
N PHE A 3 -20.80 22.09 -2.05
CA PHE A 3 -19.94 21.31 -1.15
C PHE A 3 -19.62 19.93 -1.74
N GLU A 4 -20.58 19.34 -2.44
CA GLU A 4 -20.46 18.09 -3.20
C GLU A 4 -19.32 18.13 -4.24
N ASP A 5 -19.18 19.25 -4.97
CA ASP A 5 -18.15 19.40 -6.01
C ASP A 5 -16.74 19.49 -5.40
N LEU A 6 -16.60 20.17 -4.26
CA LEU A 6 -15.32 20.33 -3.56
C LEU A 6 -14.84 19.00 -2.99
N VAL A 7 -15.75 18.24 -2.40
CA VAL A 7 -15.44 16.92 -1.88
C VAL A 7 -15.07 15.97 -3.02
N ALA A 8 -15.84 15.96 -4.12
CA ALA A 8 -15.54 15.11 -5.27
C ALA A 8 -14.15 15.42 -5.85
N LEU A 9 -13.80 16.69 -5.97
CA LEU A 9 -12.48 17.13 -6.43
C LEU A 9 -11.37 16.67 -5.47
N ALA A 10 -11.55 16.87 -4.16
CA ALA A 10 -10.57 16.44 -3.16
C ALA A 10 -10.32 14.93 -3.22
N ALA A 11 -11.39 14.12 -3.26
CA ALA A 11 -11.28 12.67 -3.37
C ALA A 11 -10.54 12.26 -4.66
N GLN A 12 -10.84 12.92 -5.79
CA GLN A 12 -10.19 12.63 -7.06
C GLN A 12 -8.69 12.99 -7.06
N LEU A 13 -8.30 14.07 -6.37
CA LEU A 13 -6.89 14.43 -6.21
C LEU A 13 -6.14 13.40 -5.35
N PHE A 14 -6.76 12.92 -4.26
CA PHE A 14 -6.17 11.85 -3.45
C PHE A 14 -6.04 10.56 -4.25
N ASP A 15 -7.06 10.17 -5.02
CA ASP A 15 -6.99 9.02 -5.93
C ASP A 15 -5.83 9.14 -6.92
N ALA A 16 -5.77 10.27 -7.63
CA ALA A 16 -4.73 10.53 -8.62
C ALA A 16 -3.34 10.51 -8.00
N SER A 17 -3.19 11.07 -6.78
CA SER A 17 -1.91 11.06 -6.06
C SER A 17 -1.50 9.65 -5.63
N GLY A 18 -2.42 8.85 -5.08
CA GLY A 18 -2.16 7.47 -4.66
C GLY A 18 -1.76 6.59 -5.84
N VAL A 19 -2.52 6.64 -6.94
CA VAL A 19 -2.15 5.93 -8.19
C VAL A 19 -0.82 6.44 -8.73
N GLY A 20 -0.61 7.76 -8.75
CA GLY A 20 0.63 8.37 -9.22
C GLY A 20 1.85 7.89 -8.44
N VAL A 21 1.78 7.84 -7.11
CA VAL A 21 2.85 7.34 -6.24
C VAL A 21 3.15 5.87 -6.51
N MET A 22 2.13 5.02 -6.67
CA MET A 22 2.33 3.60 -6.99
C MET A 22 3.02 3.42 -8.35
N VAL A 23 2.58 4.17 -9.37
CA VAL A 23 3.17 4.11 -10.72
C VAL A 23 4.61 4.59 -10.70
N VAL A 24 4.88 5.78 -10.15
CA VAL A 24 6.22 6.36 -10.07
C VAL A 24 7.14 5.46 -9.25
N GLY A 25 6.69 5.02 -8.08
CA GLY A 25 7.48 4.13 -7.23
C GLY A 25 7.80 2.80 -7.91
N THR A 26 6.87 2.21 -8.66
CA THR A 26 7.12 0.99 -9.45
C THR A 26 8.17 1.24 -10.54
N VAL A 27 8.03 2.32 -11.31
CA VAL A 27 8.97 2.67 -12.38
C VAL A 27 10.38 2.91 -11.82
N VAL A 28 10.48 3.68 -10.73
CA VAL A 28 11.76 3.95 -10.04
C VAL A 28 12.37 2.65 -9.51
N SER A 29 11.59 1.79 -8.89
CA SER A 29 12.06 0.48 -8.36
C SER A 29 12.67 -0.38 -9.46
N VAL A 30 11.99 -0.50 -10.61
CA VAL A 30 12.47 -1.25 -11.77
C VAL A 30 13.74 -0.62 -12.34
N ALA A 31 13.79 0.71 -12.48
CA ALA A 31 14.95 1.41 -13.02
C ALA A 31 16.19 1.25 -12.14
N LEU A 32 16.03 1.31 -10.81
CA LEU A 32 17.13 1.09 -9.86
C LEU A 32 17.66 -0.33 -9.94
N VAL A 33 16.77 -1.33 -9.95
CA VAL A 33 17.16 -2.75 -10.02
C VAL A 33 17.80 -3.08 -11.36
N LEU A 34 17.32 -2.54 -12.48
CA LEU A 34 17.94 -2.72 -13.80
C LEU A 34 19.32 -2.06 -13.90
N ARG A 35 19.53 -0.92 -13.22
CA ARG A 35 20.86 -0.30 -13.10
C ARG A 35 21.81 -1.18 -12.31
N ASP A 36 21.36 -1.69 -11.16
CA ASP A 36 22.20 -2.46 -10.26
C ASP A 36 22.50 -3.88 -10.78
N ALA A 37 21.56 -4.49 -11.51
CA ALA A 37 21.73 -5.79 -12.17
C ALA A 37 22.80 -5.79 -13.29
N ARG A 38 23.24 -4.61 -13.75
CA ARG A 38 24.37 -4.46 -14.69
C ARG A 38 25.73 -4.45 -13.98
N GLY A 39 25.78 -4.37 -12.65
CA GLY A 39 26.99 -4.39 -11.83
C GLY A 39 27.47 -5.80 -11.42
N PRO A 40 28.61 -5.92 -10.72
CA PRO A 40 29.21 -7.20 -10.33
C PRO A 40 28.50 -7.96 -9.19
N GLY A 41 27.56 -7.33 -8.47
CA GLY A 41 26.88 -7.91 -7.29
C GLY A 41 25.49 -8.49 -7.60
N ARG A 42 25.41 -9.66 -8.24
CA ARG A 42 24.17 -10.27 -8.76
C ARG A 42 23.24 -10.96 -7.74
N GLY A 43 23.34 -10.62 -6.46
CA GLY A 43 22.78 -11.45 -5.37
C GLY A 43 21.30 -11.25 -5.02
N ASP A 44 20.72 -10.05 -5.16
CA ASP A 44 19.45 -9.76 -4.46
C ASP A 44 18.48 -8.81 -5.20
N ALA A 45 18.61 -8.70 -6.53
CA ALA A 45 17.80 -7.81 -7.38
C ALA A 45 16.28 -7.98 -7.18
N TYR A 46 15.81 -9.22 -7.02
CA TYR A 46 14.38 -9.52 -6.81
C TYR A 46 13.88 -9.02 -5.44
N ARG A 47 14.67 -9.20 -4.38
CA ARG A 47 14.30 -8.77 -3.03
C ARG A 47 14.33 -7.26 -2.89
N GLN A 48 15.29 -6.61 -3.55
CA GLN A 48 15.36 -5.17 -3.61
C GLN A 48 14.20 -4.57 -4.43
N LEU A 49 13.84 -5.19 -5.54
CA LEU A 49 12.64 -4.83 -6.31
C LEU A 49 11.39 -4.91 -5.44
N ARG A 50 11.16 -6.06 -4.77
CA ARG A 50 10.03 -6.26 -3.86
C ARG A 50 9.99 -5.25 -2.73
N HIS A 51 11.14 -4.90 -2.14
CA HIS A 51 11.20 -3.95 -1.04
C HIS A 51 10.77 -2.54 -1.48
N TYR A 52 11.25 -2.07 -2.64
CA TYR A 52 10.85 -0.75 -3.15
C TYR A 52 9.41 -0.73 -3.66
N LEU A 53 8.95 -1.80 -4.33
CA LEU A 53 7.56 -1.94 -4.76
C LEU A 53 6.59 -1.96 -3.57
N GLY A 54 6.88 -2.75 -2.54
CA GLY A 54 6.04 -2.83 -1.33
C GLY A 54 5.89 -1.47 -0.64
N ARG A 55 6.98 -0.72 -0.49
CA ARG A 55 6.94 0.64 0.08
C ARG A 55 6.13 1.62 -0.76
N ALA A 56 6.27 1.57 -2.09
CA ALA A 56 5.51 2.42 -3.00
C ALA A 56 4.00 2.10 -2.98
N ILE A 57 3.65 0.81 -2.94
CA ILE A 57 2.26 0.36 -2.83
C ILE A 57 1.66 0.79 -1.49
N LEU A 58 2.33 0.55 -0.37
CA LEU A 58 1.85 0.97 0.96
C LEU A 58 1.57 2.47 1.03
N LEU A 59 2.50 3.30 0.55
CA LEU A 59 2.31 4.76 0.52
C LEU A 59 1.14 5.17 -0.38
N GLY A 60 1.01 4.53 -1.55
CA GLY A 60 -0.13 4.74 -2.43
C GLY A 60 -1.46 4.35 -1.79
N LEU A 61 -1.47 3.27 -1.01
CA LEU A 61 -2.66 2.81 -0.29
C LEU A 61 -3.06 3.80 0.82
N GLU A 62 -2.14 4.39 1.56
CA GLU A 62 -2.46 5.43 2.55
C GLU A 62 -3.21 6.61 1.90
N LEU A 63 -2.74 7.06 0.73
CA LEU A 63 -3.38 8.14 -0.04
C LEU A 63 -4.76 7.75 -0.58
N LEU A 64 -4.88 6.54 -1.12
CA LEU A 64 -6.14 6.03 -1.64
C LEU A 64 -7.17 5.80 -0.51
N VAL A 65 -6.75 5.44 0.72
CA VAL A 65 -7.68 5.30 1.86
C VAL A 65 -8.27 6.67 2.21
N ALA A 66 -7.48 7.74 2.16
CA ALA A 66 -7.98 9.09 2.38
C ALA A 66 -9.09 9.47 1.38
N ALA A 67 -8.93 9.11 0.10
CA ALA A 67 -9.95 9.33 -0.93
C ALA A 67 -11.27 8.61 -0.61
N ASP A 68 -11.21 7.35 -0.14
CA ASP A 68 -12.38 6.57 0.22
C ASP A 68 -13.12 7.15 1.45
N ILE A 69 -12.37 7.63 2.46
CA ILE A 69 -12.95 8.32 3.62
C ILE A 69 -13.69 9.59 3.19
N ILE A 70 -13.06 10.42 2.34
CA ILE A 70 -13.67 11.67 1.85
C ILE A 70 -14.99 11.39 1.13
N ARG A 71 -15.04 10.34 0.31
CA ARG A 71 -16.23 9.96 -0.47
C ARG A 71 -17.37 9.44 0.39
N THR A 72 -17.06 8.72 1.48
CA THR A 72 -18.06 8.18 2.40
C THR A 72 -18.72 9.26 3.27
N VAL A 73 -17.97 10.28 3.67
CA VAL A 73 -18.47 11.33 4.58
C VAL A 73 -19.38 12.35 3.89
N ALA A 74 -19.26 12.54 2.58
CA ALA A 74 -19.90 13.67 1.89
C ALA A 74 -21.17 13.35 1.08
N GLY A 75 -21.56 12.09 0.93
CA GLY A 75 -22.73 11.71 0.15
C GLY A 75 -23.94 11.37 1.03
N ALA A 76 -25.13 11.89 0.70
CA ALA A 76 -26.40 11.29 1.14
C ALA A 76 -26.53 9.93 0.43
N PRO A 77 -26.30 8.80 1.10
CA PRO A 77 -26.03 7.56 0.39
C PRO A 77 -27.33 6.94 -0.13
N THR A 78 -27.37 6.60 -1.41
CA THR A 78 -28.34 5.61 -1.91
C THR A 78 -27.79 4.21 -1.68
N LEU A 79 -28.65 3.23 -1.33
CA LEU A 79 -28.23 1.83 -1.07
C LEU A 79 -27.37 1.25 -2.22
N ARG A 80 -27.67 1.60 -3.47
CA ARG A 80 -26.92 1.15 -4.65
C ARG A 80 -25.49 1.72 -4.69
N GLN A 81 -25.32 3.02 -4.41
CA GLN A 81 -24.02 3.66 -4.43
C GLN A 81 -23.13 3.17 -3.27
N VAL A 82 -23.71 2.97 -2.09
CA VAL A 82 -23.00 2.37 -0.94
C VAL A 82 -22.55 0.95 -1.26
N PHE A 83 -23.41 0.15 -1.92
CA PHE A 83 -23.06 -1.23 -2.27
C PHE A 83 -21.89 -1.31 -3.26
N ILE A 84 -21.89 -0.47 -4.30
CA ILE A 84 -20.78 -0.40 -5.27
C ILE A 84 -19.49 0.07 -4.57
N LEU A 85 -19.57 1.11 -3.73
CA LEU A 85 -18.43 1.60 -2.98
C LEU A 85 -17.87 0.54 -2.03
N GLY A 86 -18.74 -0.15 -1.29
CA GLY A 86 -18.36 -1.23 -0.40
C GLY A 86 -17.68 -2.39 -1.14
N LEU A 87 -18.18 -2.74 -2.33
CA LEU A 87 -17.55 -3.77 -3.16
C LEU A 87 -16.16 -3.35 -3.66
N ILE A 88 -15.98 -2.09 -4.08
CA ILE A 88 -14.68 -1.56 -4.50
C ILE A 88 -13.67 -1.59 -3.33
N VAL A 89 -14.08 -1.13 -2.15
CA VAL A 89 -13.24 -1.14 -0.93
C VAL A 89 -12.89 -2.58 -0.51
N LEU A 90 -13.83 -3.52 -0.63
CA LEU A 90 -13.61 -4.94 -0.33
C LEU A 90 -12.56 -5.55 -1.27
N ILE A 91 -12.72 -5.35 -2.58
CA ILE A 91 -11.76 -5.84 -3.60
C ILE A 91 -10.38 -5.24 -3.34
N ARG A 92 -10.32 -3.94 -3.03
CA ARG A 92 -9.09 -3.22 -2.75
C ARG A 92 -8.36 -3.78 -1.53
N THR A 93 -9.09 -4.00 -0.43
CA THR A 93 -8.54 -4.58 0.79
C THR A 93 -8.02 -5.99 0.53
N PHE A 94 -8.79 -6.81 -0.19
CA PHE A 94 -8.41 -8.18 -0.51
C PHE A 94 -7.15 -8.25 -1.40
N LEU A 95 -7.10 -7.49 -2.50
CA LEU A 95 -5.95 -7.47 -3.40
C LEU A 95 -4.68 -6.96 -2.71
N SER A 96 -4.81 -5.89 -1.93
CA SER A 96 -3.67 -5.34 -1.17
C SER A 96 -3.15 -6.36 -0.15
N PHE A 97 -4.07 -7.02 0.58
CA PHE A 97 -3.74 -8.05 1.56
C PHE A 97 -3.08 -9.28 0.93
N THR A 98 -3.60 -9.77 -0.20
CA THR A 98 -3.00 -10.92 -0.91
C THR A 98 -1.59 -10.61 -1.40
N LEU A 99 -1.36 -9.42 -1.95
CA LEU A 99 -0.03 -9.00 -2.40
C LEU A 99 0.96 -8.94 -1.24
N GLU A 100 0.55 -8.38 -0.10
CA GLU A 100 1.41 -8.26 1.09
C GLU A 100 1.80 -9.64 1.65
N VAL A 101 0.84 -10.57 1.73
CA VAL A 101 1.08 -11.96 2.16
C VAL A 101 2.02 -12.72 1.20
N GLU A 102 1.85 -12.55 -0.11
CA GLU A 102 2.73 -13.16 -1.11
C GLU A 102 4.15 -12.57 -1.06
N ILE A 103 4.27 -11.27 -0.75
CA ILE A 103 5.53 -10.55 -0.65
C ILE A 103 6.35 -11.03 0.55
N ASP A 104 5.73 -11.11 1.73
CA ASP A 104 6.45 -11.44 2.97
C ASP A 104 6.60 -12.94 3.24
N ARG A 105 5.88 -13.81 2.50
CA ARG A 105 5.77 -15.26 2.78
C ARG A 105 5.49 -15.58 4.25
N ARG A 106 4.92 -14.61 4.96
CA ARG A 106 4.63 -14.60 6.39
C ARG A 106 3.27 -13.95 6.52
N TRP A 107 2.42 -14.51 7.35
CA TRP A 107 1.14 -13.87 7.62
C TRP A 107 1.40 -12.56 8.39
N PRO A 108 0.62 -11.48 8.16
CA PRO A 108 0.84 -10.18 8.79
C PRO A 108 0.78 -10.22 10.33
N TRP A 109 0.19 -11.28 10.90
CA TRP A 109 0.14 -11.53 12.34
C TRP A 109 1.29 -12.41 12.88
N GLN A 110 2.28 -12.78 12.06
CA GLN A 110 3.46 -13.50 12.54
C GLN A 110 4.49 -12.51 13.10
N SER A 111 4.52 -12.38 14.43
CA SER A 111 5.54 -11.63 15.17
C SER A 111 6.96 -12.09 14.80
N LYS A 112 7.90 -11.14 14.71
CA LYS A 112 9.31 -11.41 14.43
C LYS A 112 9.88 -12.34 15.52
N PRO A 113 10.36 -13.55 15.20
CA PRO A 113 11.09 -14.37 16.16
C PRO A 113 12.43 -13.69 16.42
N GLY A 114 12.59 -13.04 17.57
CA GLY A 114 13.86 -12.39 17.95
C GLY A 114 13.80 -11.39 19.11
N GLU A 115 12.62 -10.93 19.54
CA GLU A 115 12.52 -9.96 20.64
C GLU A 115 12.42 -10.59 22.04
N GLU A 116 12.26 -11.92 22.13
CA GLU A 116 11.91 -12.61 23.38
C GLU A 116 13.11 -13.19 24.17
N ASP A 117 14.33 -13.13 23.64
CA ASP A 117 15.52 -13.78 24.26
C ASP A 117 16.53 -12.78 24.87
N ARG A 118 16.18 -11.49 25.00
CA ARG A 118 17.03 -10.47 25.63
C ARG A 118 16.69 -10.17 27.09
N THR A 119 15.70 -10.84 27.65
CA THR A 119 15.30 -10.71 29.07
C THR A 119 15.62 -11.95 29.90
N GLY A 120 16.73 -12.63 29.60
CA GLY A 120 17.31 -13.62 30.51
C GLY A 120 18.09 -12.92 31.63
N PRO A 121 17.87 -13.24 32.92
CA PRO A 121 18.58 -12.58 34.01
C PRO A 121 20.08 -12.93 33.97
N PRO A 122 20.98 -12.00 34.37
CA PRO A 122 22.41 -12.27 34.40
C PRO A 122 22.70 -13.40 35.41
N ARG A 123 23.39 -14.44 34.94
CA ARG A 123 23.87 -15.53 35.80
C ARG A 123 24.93 -14.96 36.74
N ALA A 124 24.66 -15.06 38.04
CA ALA A 124 25.60 -14.80 39.13
C ALA A 124 26.54 -16.01 39.33
#